data_AF-C0ELA9-F1
#
_entry.id   AF-C0ELA9-F1
#
_cell.length_a   1.000
_cell.length_b   1.000
_cell.length_c   1.000
_cell.angle_alpha   90.00
_cell.angle_beta   90.00
_cell.angle_gamma   90.00
#
_symmetry.space_group_name_H-M   'P 1'
#
loop_
_entity.id
_entity.type
_entity.pdbx_description
1 polymer ?
#
loop_
_entity_poly.entity_id
_entity_poly.type
_entity_poly.pdbx_seq_one_letter_code
_entity_poly.pdbx_strand_id
1 'polypeptide(L)'
;MSLSELKRQYDAQELKTDEPIVLITINKEYEKLKKGIRSGNIPEADKDKEIYERTRKYWKIGSRREKAKYAVAVYRGWTLAVYEIERWISADDIIQGRWMFEGKPLPEESKIYQEIVDKLTYSSQENYKAPQNPITYRNC
;
A
#
# COMPACT_ATOMS: atom_id res chain seq x y z
N MET A 1 -15.90 14.27 -0.56
CA MET A 1 -14.44 14.46 -0.70
C MET A 1 -13.87 14.49 0.70
N SER A 2 -12.94 13.60 1.02
CA SER A 2 -12.36 13.45 2.36
C SER A 2 -11.22 14.46 2.60
N LEU A 3 -10.89 14.72 3.87
CA LEU A 3 -9.78 15.59 4.27
C LEU A 3 -8.44 15.15 3.69
N SER A 4 -8.19 13.83 3.64
CA SER A 4 -6.98 13.27 3.02
C SER A 4 -6.94 13.51 1.51
N GLU A 5 -8.08 13.42 0.81
CA GLU A 5 -8.16 13.73 -0.62
C GLU A 5 -7.87 15.20 -0.92
N LEU A 6 -8.33 16.12 -0.06
CA LEU A 6 -8.02 17.54 -0.17
C LEU A 6 -6.53 17.81 0.09
N LYS A 7 -5.94 17.23 1.14
CA LYS A 7 -4.49 17.36 1.42
C LYS A 7 -3.64 16.90 0.22
N ARG A 8 -4.01 15.79 -0.41
CA ARG A 8 -3.34 15.27 -1.62
C ARG A 8 -3.39 16.23 -2.80
N GLN A 9 -4.44 17.03 -2.91
CA GLN A 9 -4.59 18.00 -4.00
C GLN A 9 -3.76 19.26 -3.78
N TYR A 10 -3.62 19.73 -2.53
CA TYR A 10 -3.07 21.05 -2.22
C TYR A 10 -1.67 21.04 -1.56
N ASP A 11 -1.23 19.93 -0.97
CA ASP A 11 0.10 19.82 -0.32
C ASP A 11 0.73 18.45 -0.60
N ALA A 12 0.98 18.19 -1.88
CA ALA A 12 1.52 16.91 -2.30
C ALA A 12 3.02 16.80 -1.98
N GLN A 13 3.34 16.03 -0.95
CA GLN A 13 4.72 15.74 -0.55
C GLN A 13 5.22 14.44 -1.21
N GLU A 14 6.44 14.46 -1.74
CA GLU A 14 7.07 13.25 -2.26
C GLU A 14 7.46 12.29 -1.14
N LEU A 15 7.33 10.99 -1.40
CA LEU A 15 7.79 9.93 -0.51
C LEU A 15 9.33 9.91 -0.51
N LYS A 16 9.91 10.49 0.53
CA LYS A 16 11.34 10.48 0.83
C LYS A 16 11.53 9.74 2.15
N THR A 17 12.13 8.55 2.07
CA THR A 17 12.38 7.69 3.23
C THR A 17 13.58 6.80 2.98
N ASP A 18 14.36 6.59 4.02
CA ASP A 18 15.49 5.65 4.05
C ASP A 18 15.07 4.27 4.58
N GLU A 19 13.80 4.13 5.01
CA GLU A 19 13.28 2.87 5.53
C GLU A 19 13.22 1.79 4.42
N PRO A 20 13.52 0.52 4.76
CA PRO A 20 13.44 -0.58 3.82
C PRO A 20 11.97 -0.97 3.60
N ILE A 21 11.40 -0.49 2.50
CA ILE A 21 9.97 -0.62 2.20
C ILE A 21 9.70 -1.36 0.91
N VAL A 22 8.58 -2.06 0.88
CA VAL A 22 7.96 -2.57 -0.34
C VAL A 22 6.65 -1.84 -0.60
N LEU A 23 6.58 -1.14 -1.74
CA LEU A 23 5.38 -0.52 -2.25
C LEU A 23 4.56 -1.56 -3.01
N ILE A 24 3.29 -1.67 -2.67
CA ILE A 24 2.35 -2.61 -3.28
C ILE A 24 1.19 -1.81 -3.88
N THR A 25 1.17 -1.72 -5.21
CA THR A 25 0.17 -0.97 -5.95
C THR A 25 -1.14 -1.77 -6.09
N ILE A 26 -2.19 -1.33 -5.41
CA ILE A 26 -3.49 -2.02 -5.31
C ILE A 26 -4.60 -1.31 -6.10
N ASN A 27 -4.27 -0.77 -7.29
CA ASN A 27 -5.18 0.11 -8.04
C ASN A 27 -6.57 -0.50 -8.30
N LYS A 28 -6.61 -1.72 -8.84
CA LYS A 28 -7.88 -2.37 -9.20
C LYS A 28 -8.66 -2.78 -7.95
N GLU A 29 -7.95 -3.25 -6.94
CA GLU A 29 -8.48 -3.74 -5.67
C GLU A 29 -9.07 -2.59 -4.85
N TYR A 30 -8.41 -1.44 -4.83
CA TYR A 30 -8.89 -0.24 -4.15
C TYR A 30 -10.09 0.40 -4.86
N GLU A 31 -10.15 0.37 -6.21
CA GLU A 31 -11.35 0.78 -6.93
C GLU A 31 -12.56 -0.11 -6.60
N LYS A 32 -12.35 -1.42 -6.49
CA LYS A 32 -13.40 -2.36 -6.04
C LYS A 32 -13.85 -2.05 -4.62
N LEU A 33 -12.92 -1.77 -3.70
CA LEU A 33 -13.24 -1.34 -2.34
C LEU A 33 -14.11 -0.08 -2.34
N LYS A 34 -13.67 0.99 -3.01
CA LYS A 34 -14.45 2.23 -3.13
C LYS A 34 -15.83 2.02 -3.75
N LYS A 35 -15.97 1.08 -4.69
CA LYS A 35 -17.27 0.74 -5.26
C LYS A 35 -18.16 0.01 -4.24
N GLY A 36 -17.60 -0.96 -3.52
CA GLY A 36 -18.30 -1.71 -2.48
C GLY A 36 -18.79 -0.84 -1.34
N ILE A 37 -17.97 0.11 -0.91
CA ILE A 37 -18.33 1.14 0.07
C ILE A 37 -19.48 2.01 -0.47
N ARG A 38 -19.33 2.56 -1.68
CA ARG A 38 -20.37 3.42 -2.29
C ARG A 38 -21.70 2.70 -2.49
N SER A 39 -21.68 1.39 -2.72
CA SER A 39 -22.90 0.59 -2.87
C SER A 39 -23.46 0.08 -1.54
N GLY A 40 -22.83 0.36 -0.40
CA GLY A 40 -23.24 -0.11 0.92
C GLY A 40 -22.94 -1.59 1.20
N ASN A 41 -22.20 -2.28 0.32
CA ASN A 41 -21.83 -3.69 0.50
C ASN A 41 -20.68 -3.87 1.50
N ILE A 42 -19.89 -2.83 1.70
CA ILE A 42 -18.77 -2.79 2.64
C ILE A 42 -19.00 -1.57 3.53
N PRO A 43 -19.12 -1.73 4.86
CA PRO A 43 -19.17 -0.59 5.78
C PRO A 43 -17.93 0.29 5.64
N GLU A 44 -18.06 1.62 5.69
CA GLU A 44 -16.90 2.54 5.69
C GLU A 44 -15.96 2.25 6.86
N ALA A 45 -16.50 1.80 8.01
CA ALA A 45 -15.72 1.41 9.18
C ALA A 45 -14.74 0.25 8.92
N ASP A 46 -14.99 -0.59 7.90
CA ASP A 46 -14.13 -1.72 7.55
C ASP A 46 -13.05 -1.35 6.52
N LYS A 47 -12.98 -0.09 6.08
CA LYS A 47 -12.10 0.35 5.00
C LYS A 47 -10.62 0.04 5.26
N ASP A 48 -10.09 0.33 6.44
CA ASP A 48 -8.67 0.12 6.72
C ASP A 48 -8.31 -1.36 6.77
N LYS A 49 -9.20 -2.17 7.36
CA LYS A 49 -9.13 -3.63 7.33
C LYS A 49 -9.14 -4.14 5.89
N GLU A 50 -10.01 -3.62 5.03
CA GLU A 50 -10.08 -4.00 3.62
C GLU A 50 -8.85 -3.57 2.82
N ILE A 51 -8.25 -2.40 3.11
CA ILE A 51 -6.98 -1.99 2.50
C ILE A 51 -5.89 -2.98 2.90
N TYR A 52 -5.79 -3.34 4.18
CA TYR A 52 -4.82 -4.33 4.67
C TYR A 52 -5.01 -5.68 3.96
N GLU A 53 -6.22 -6.22 3.94
CA GLU A 53 -6.54 -7.50 3.30
C GLU A 53 -6.18 -7.53 1.81
N ARG A 54 -6.34 -6.40 1.13
CA ARG A 54 -5.98 -6.26 -0.29
C ARG A 54 -4.48 -6.11 -0.48
N THR A 55 -3.80 -5.48 0.46
CA THR A 55 -2.36 -5.22 0.42
C THR A 55 -1.56 -6.46 0.79
N ARG A 56 -2.01 -7.29 1.74
CA ARG A 56 -1.26 -8.43 2.27
C ARG A 56 -1.20 -9.67 1.38
N LYS A 57 -2.08 -9.77 0.38
CA LYS A 57 -2.39 -10.99 -0.38
C LYS A 57 -1.27 -11.48 -1.31
N TYR A 58 -1.62 -12.39 -2.22
CA TYR A 58 -0.71 -13.16 -3.07
C TYR A 58 -0.06 -12.31 -4.17
N TRP A 59 1.17 -11.88 -3.93
CA TRP A 59 1.98 -11.12 -4.87
C TRP A 59 3.10 -11.96 -5.47
N LYS A 60 3.41 -11.71 -6.74
CA LYS A 60 4.65 -12.22 -7.35
C LYS A 60 5.80 -11.31 -6.89
N ILE A 61 6.47 -11.72 -5.82
CA ILE A 61 7.46 -10.92 -5.13
C ILE A 61 8.80 -11.68 -5.01
N GLY A 62 9.88 -10.99 -5.34
CA GLY A 62 11.24 -11.55 -5.33
C GLY A 62 11.87 -11.66 -3.94
N SER A 63 13.13 -12.11 -3.89
CA SER A 63 13.89 -12.33 -2.64
C SER A 63 14.19 -11.05 -1.84
N ARG A 64 14.16 -9.86 -2.47
CA ARG A 64 14.34 -8.56 -1.78
C ARG A 64 13.30 -8.31 -0.67
N ARG A 65 12.18 -9.05 -0.67
CA ARG A 65 11.16 -9.02 0.39
C ARG A 65 11.72 -9.31 1.78
N GLU A 66 12.75 -10.15 1.87
CA GLU A 66 13.37 -10.55 3.15
C GLU A 66 14.09 -9.39 3.83
N LYS A 67 14.36 -8.30 3.10
CA LYS A 67 14.95 -7.08 3.65
C LYS A 67 13.92 -5.99 3.93
N ALA A 68 12.71 -6.11 3.38
CA ALA A 68 11.66 -5.12 3.59
C ALA A 68 11.10 -5.27 5.01
N LYS A 69 11.12 -4.18 5.78
CA LYS A 69 10.52 -4.11 7.12
C LYS A 69 9.07 -3.62 7.07
N TYR A 70 8.74 -2.79 6.07
CA TYR A 70 7.41 -2.23 5.92
C TYR A 70 6.80 -2.52 4.54
N ALA A 71 5.52 -2.85 4.54
CA ALA A 71 4.69 -2.91 3.35
C ALA A 71 3.82 -1.66 3.26
N VAL A 72 3.76 -1.03 2.08
CA VAL A 72 3.02 0.22 1.87
C VAL A 72 1.99 0.01 0.77
N ALA A 73 0.71 0.24 1.09
CA ALA A 73 -0.37 0.22 0.13
C ALA A 73 -0.30 1.46 -0.76
N VAL A 74 -0.32 1.29 -2.08
CA VAL A 74 -0.26 2.40 -3.04
C VAL A 74 -1.46 2.40 -3.97
N TYR A 75 -2.06 3.57 -4.17
CA TYR A 75 -3.14 3.80 -5.12
C TYR A 75 -2.90 5.06 -5.93
N ARG A 76 -2.82 4.91 -7.26
CA ARG A 76 -2.53 5.99 -8.22
C ARG A 76 -1.33 6.85 -7.82
N GLY A 77 -0.27 6.20 -7.34
CA GLY A 77 0.97 6.86 -6.91
C GLY A 77 0.92 7.45 -5.52
N TRP A 78 -0.19 7.32 -4.78
CA TRP A 78 -0.30 7.76 -3.39
C TRP A 78 -0.17 6.60 -2.43
N THR A 79 0.64 6.78 -1.40
CA THR A 79 0.66 5.88 -0.25
C THR A 79 -0.61 6.04 0.57
N LEU A 80 -1.29 4.93 0.85
CA LEU A 80 -2.56 4.90 1.57
C LEU A 80 -2.39 4.48 3.03
N ALA A 81 -1.53 3.49 3.27
CA ALA A 81 -1.32 2.88 4.57
C ALA A 81 0.05 2.20 4.60
N VAL A 82 0.61 2.05 5.79
CA VAL A 82 1.86 1.35 6.04
C VAL A 82 1.68 0.30 7.13
N TYR A 83 2.31 -0.85 6.92
CA TYR A 83 2.24 -2.01 7.79
C TYR A 83 3.66 -2.47 8.14
N GLU A 84 3.89 -2.80 9.41
CA GLU A 84 5.09 -3.53 9.82
C GLU A 84 4.93 -4.98 9.39
N ILE A 85 5.92 -5.51 8.64
CA ILE A 85 5.93 -6.90 8.20
C ILE A 85 6.51 -7.75 9.34
N GLU A 86 5.72 -8.71 9.81
CA GLU A 86 6.16 -9.68 10.81
C GLU A 86 6.75 -10.92 10.15
N ARG A 87 6.16 -11.38 9.04
CA ARG A 87 6.66 -12.53 8.27
C ARG A 87 6.13 -12.57 6.85
N TRP A 88 6.87 -13.25 5.98
CA TRP A 88 6.43 -13.65 4.65
C TRP A 88 5.97 -15.11 4.66
N ILE A 89 4.87 -15.39 3.96
CA ILE A 89 4.30 -16.73 3.84
C ILE A 89 4.19 -17.04 2.36
N SER A 90 4.76 -18.17 1.95
CA SER A 90 4.56 -18.68 0.60
C SER A 90 3.11 -19.14 0.46
N ALA A 91 2.48 -18.79 -0.65
CA ALA A 91 1.16 -19.25 -1.00
C ALA A 91 1.22 -20.34 -2.07
N ASP A 92 2.31 -21.12 -2.12
CA ASP A 92 2.51 -22.14 -3.15
C ASP A 92 1.43 -23.23 -3.15
N ASP A 93 0.80 -23.47 -2.01
CA ASP A 93 -0.35 -24.35 -1.81
C ASP A 93 -1.65 -23.83 -2.46
N ILE A 94 -1.72 -22.52 -2.75
CA ILE A 94 -2.90 -21.86 -3.33
C ILE A 94 -2.60 -21.36 -4.75
N ILE A 95 -1.51 -20.60 -4.90
CA ILE A 95 -1.02 -20.01 -6.15
C ILE A 95 0.50 -20.05 -6.16
N GLN A 96 1.06 -21.01 -6.88
CA GLN A 96 2.50 -21.22 -7.02
C GLN A 96 3.27 -19.93 -7.39
N GLY A 97 4.38 -19.71 -6.69
CA GLY A 97 5.30 -18.61 -6.90
C GLY A 97 4.81 -17.26 -6.38
N ARG A 98 3.79 -17.24 -5.53
CA ARG A 98 3.27 -16.02 -4.88
C ARG A 98 3.48 -16.06 -3.38
N TRP A 99 3.63 -14.89 -2.81
CA TRP A 99 3.79 -14.71 -1.37
C TRP A 99 2.78 -13.72 -0.86
N MET A 100 2.41 -13.91 0.38
CA MET A 100 1.65 -12.95 1.18
C MET A 100 2.50 -12.54 2.39
N PHE A 101 2.18 -11.41 3.00
CA PHE A 101 2.78 -11.04 4.28
C PHE A 101 1.75 -11.10 5.40
N GLU A 102 2.25 -11.31 6.61
CA GLU A 102 1.55 -11.02 7.85
C GLU A 102 2.24 -9.88 8.56
N GLY A 103 1.44 -9.05 9.20
CA GLY A 103 1.90 -7.79 9.72
C GLY A 103 0.75 -6.99 10.33
N LYS A 104 1.08 -5.84 10.90
CA LYS A 104 0.15 -4.98 11.62
C LYS A 104 0.21 -3.55 11.11
N PRO A 105 -0.91 -2.79 11.12
CA PRO A 105 -0.88 -1.38 10.78
C PRO A 105 -0.02 -0.61 11.78
N LEU A 106 0.71 0.39 11.29
CA LEU A 106 1.38 1.33 12.17
C LEU A 106 0.39 2.38 12.70
N PRO A 107 0.52 2.83 13.96
CA PRO A 107 -0.28 3.93 14.50
C PRO A 107 -0.01 5.25 13.75
N GLU A 108 -1.04 6.09 13.60
CA GLU A 108 -0.95 7.38 12.89
C GLU A 108 0.02 8.36 13.57
N GLU A 109 0.19 8.24 14.88
CA GLU A 109 1.12 9.01 15.69
C GLU A 109 2.60 8.58 15.51
N SER A 110 2.84 7.42 14.89
CA SER A 110 4.21 6.95 14.67
C SER A 110 4.92 7.80 13.61
N LYS A 111 6.22 8.07 13.82
CA LYS A 111 7.04 8.86 12.89
C LYS A 111 7.03 8.26 11.48
N ILE A 112 7.13 6.94 11.39
CA ILE A 112 7.16 6.19 10.13
C ILE A 112 5.85 6.33 9.37
N TYR A 113 4.70 6.29 10.06
CA TYR A 113 3.41 6.52 9.42
C TYR A 113 3.34 7.92 8.80
N GLN A 114 3.72 8.96 9.56
CA GLN A 114 3.66 10.36 9.09
C GLN A 114 4.64 10.64 7.95
N GLU A 115 5.78 9.95 7.94
CA GLU A 115 6.78 10.02 6.88
C GLU A 115 6.30 9.34 5.59
N ILE A 116 5.57 8.23 5.69
CA ILE A 116 5.25 7.37 4.55
C ILE A 116 3.85 7.61 3.98
N VAL A 117 2.83 7.81 4.82
CA VAL A 117 1.41 7.88 4.39
C VAL A 117 1.07 9.25 3.81
N ASP A 118 0.14 9.27 2.86
CA ASP A 118 -0.28 10.47 2.12
C ASP A 118 0.89 11.16 1.41
N LYS A 119 1.83 10.37 0.88
CA LYS A 119 2.95 10.82 0.05
C LYS A 119 2.83 10.32 -1.39
N LEU A 120 3.37 11.09 -2.32
CA LEU A 120 3.51 10.72 -3.71
C LEU A 120 4.74 9.83 -3.92
N THR A 121 4.55 8.65 -4.48
CA THR A 121 5.65 7.75 -4.84
C THR A 121 6.37 8.20 -6.11
N TYR A 122 5.76 9.06 -6.93
CA TYR A 122 6.32 9.55 -8.19
C TYR A 122 6.13 11.08 -8.29
N SER A 123 7.08 11.77 -8.93
CA SER A 123 7.20 13.23 -8.93
C SER A 123 6.08 14.01 -9.62
N SER A 124 5.11 13.37 -10.30
CA SER A 124 3.99 14.08 -10.93
C SER A 124 2.71 13.26 -10.98
N GLN A 125 1.59 13.89 -10.61
CA GLN A 125 0.24 13.31 -10.72
C GLN A 125 -0.24 13.24 -12.17
N GLU A 126 0.09 14.26 -12.98
CA GLU A 126 -0.47 14.44 -14.33
C GLU A 126 -0.07 13.34 -15.33
N ASN A 127 1.04 12.63 -15.06
CA ASN A 127 1.55 11.56 -15.91
C ASN A 127 1.71 10.23 -15.17
N TYR A 128 0.94 10.00 -14.10
CA TYR A 128 1.02 8.73 -13.36
C TYR A 128 0.74 7.55 -14.31
N LYS A 129 1.75 6.72 -14.49
CA LYS A 129 1.63 5.40 -15.13
C LYS A 129 1.87 4.35 -14.05
N ALA A 130 0.86 3.52 -13.82
CA ALA A 130 1.02 2.41 -12.91
C ALA A 130 2.17 1.52 -13.38
N PRO A 131 3.06 1.09 -12.47
CA PRO A 131 4.14 0.20 -12.85
C PRO A 131 3.55 -1.11 -13.38
N GLN A 132 4.18 -1.70 -14.40
CA GLN A 132 3.75 -2.99 -14.95
C GLN A 132 3.79 -4.10 -13.88
N ASN A 133 4.79 -4.03 -12.99
CA ASN A 133 4.83 -4.83 -11.78
C ASN A 133 4.28 -3.99 -10.60
N PRO A 134 3.20 -4.42 -9.93
CA PRO A 134 2.65 -3.68 -8.79
C PRO A 134 3.60 -3.60 -7.59
N ILE A 135 4.68 -4.40 -7.58
CA ILE A 135 5.68 -4.44 -6.52
C ILE A 135 6.87 -3.54 -6.87
N THR A 136 7.18 -2.59 -5.98
CA THR A 136 8.37 -1.74 -6.07
C THR A 136 9.11 -1.74 -4.74
N TYR A 137 10.41 -2.03 -4.77
CA TYR A 137 11.26 -2.00 -3.58
C TYR A 137 11.99 -0.67 -3.45
N ARG A 138 12.13 -0.17 -2.22
CA ARG A 138 13.04 0.93 -1.87
C ARG A 138 13.90 0.53 -0.68
N ASN A 139 15.19 0.85 -0.74
CA ASN A 139 16.17 0.61 0.32
C ASN A 139 16.30 -0.87 0.79
N CYS A 140 15.91 -1.83 -0.06
CA CYS A 140 16.03 -3.29 0.15
C CYS A 140 17.08 -3.89 -0.78
#